data_AF-A0AAU1L942-F1
#
_entry.id   AF-A0AAU1L942-F1
#
_cell.length_a   1.000
_cell.length_b   1.000
_cell.length_c   1.000
_cell.angle_alpha   90.00
_cell.angle_beta   90.00
_cell.angle_gamma   90.00
#
_symmetry.space_group_name_H-M   'P 1'
#
loop_
_entity.id
_entity.type
_entity.pdbx_description
1 polymer ?
#
loop_
_entity_poly.entity_id
_entity_poly.type
_entity_poly.pdbx_seq_one_letter_code
_entity_poly.pdbx_strand_id
1 'polypeptide(L)'
;MAFGSRAAGKHRGSSRLSRKTAGYAGIAALATTGVVGSLAGPAFAASDKAPSMEDTGLNAVVTAEDLPVQIEAQAEAQEHAAEAAAAKAKAEADAKARAAEAKQKAEEKAKAEREAAERAAREEERKRLNTFVAPVDGSYISTQWHAGGGMWSSGSHTGIDFHAASGTSVHAVGAGTVVEAGWGGAYGNNVVIKHNDGTYTQYGHMTSLDVSVGEQVTPGQQIGLSGSTGNSSGPHLHFEARTGAQYGSDIDPVAYLRNHGVDV
;
A
#
# COMPACT_ATOMS: atom_id res chain seq x y z
N MET A 1 20.94 50.39 39.66
CA MET A 1 21.18 50.60 38.21
C MET A 1 20.22 49.68 37.47
N ALA A 2 19.07 50.18 37.01
CA ALA A 2 18.86 50.98 35.79
C ALA A 2 18.59 50.09 34.56
N PHE A 3 17.28 49.98 34.25
CA PHE A 3 16.60 49.93 32.95
C PHE A 3 17.22 49.23 31.73
N GLY A 4 16.38 48.42 31.05
CA GLY A 4 16.65 48.02 29.67
C GLY A 4 15.59 47.14 28.98
N SER A 5 14.29 47.47 29.07
CA SER A 5 13.28 46.92 28.14
C SER A 5 13.37 47.60 26.77
N ARG A 6 13.29 46.82 25.68
CA ARG A 6 12.84 47.17 24.29
C ARG A 6 13.09 45.92 23.42
N ALA A 7 12.34 45.56 22.39
CA ALA A 7 11.02 45.91 21.88
C ALA A 7 10.66 44.86 20.81
N ALA A 8 9.38 44.75 20.50
CA ALA A 8 8.79 43.86 19.51
C ALA A 8 9.35 44.03 18.08
N GLY A 9 9.64 42.90 17.43
CA GLY A 9 9.82 42.78 15.98
C GLY A 9 8.63 42.03 15.38
N LYS A 10 7.79 42.76 14.64
CA LYS A 10 6.55 42.29 14.00
C LYS A 10 6.83 42.07 12.50
N HIS A 11 6.13 41.09 11.91
CA HIS A 11 6.03 40.77 10.46
C HIS A 11 7.20 39.94 9.89
N ARG A 12 6.99 38.88 9.10
CA ARG A 12 6.05 38.73 7.98
C ARG A 12 5.55 37.28 7.88
N GLY A 13 4.23 37.10 7.84
CA GLY A 13 3.62 35.91 7.26
C GLY A 13 3.38 36.11 5.76
N SER A 14 3.51 35.03 4.99
CA SER A 14 2.86 34.67 3.71
C SER A 14 3.74 33.57 3.08
N SER A 15 3.25 32.47 2.49
CA SER A 15 2.00 32.27 1.77
C SER A 15 1.66 30.77 1.76
N ARG A 16 0.37 30.44 1.93
CA ARG A 16 -0.17 29.16 1.47
C ARG A 16 -0.35 29.28 -0.04
N LEU A 17 0.36 28.46 -0.81
CA LEU A 17 0.09 28.31 -2.24
C LEU A 17 -1.15 27.43 -2.39
N SER A 18 -2.31 28.09 -2.44
CA SER A 18 -3.53 27.58 -3.04
C SER A 18 -3.33 27.49 -4.55
N ARG A 19 -3.41 26.28 -5.13
CA ARG A 19 -3.67 26.13 -6.57
C ARG A 19 -5.14 25.84 -6.75
N LYS A 20 -5.86 26.83 -7.29
CA LYS A 20 -7.16 26.62 -7.92
C LYS A 20 -6.98 26.57 -9.44
N THR A 21 -7.69 25.59 -10.02
CA THR A 21 -8.41 25.60 -11.30
C THR A 21 -7.62 25.73 -12.61
N ALA A 22 -7.76 24.71 -13.46
CA ALA A 22 -8.11 24.90 -14.86
C ALA A 22 -8.96 23.70 -15.31
N GLY A 23 -10.17 23.97 -15.79
CA GLY A 23 -11.08 22.98 -16.33
C GLY A 23 -10.66 22.53 -17.73
N TYR A 24 -11.04 21.30 -18.07
CA TYR A 24 -11.22 20.86 -19.45
C TYR A 24 -12.69 20.47 -19.62
N ALA A 25 -13.45 21.40 -20.19
CA ALA A 25 -14.68 21.09 -20.90
C ALA A 25 -14.28 20.84 -22.37
N GLY A 26 -14.75 19.75 -22.98
CA GLY A 26 -14.44 19.48 -24.38
C GLY A 26 -15.05 18.20 -24.98
N ILE A 27 -16.28 18.36 -25.46
CA ILE A 27 -16.84 17.79 -26.72
C ILE A 27 -17.32 16.32 -26.77
N ALA A 28 -18.65 16.19 -26.60
CA ALA A 28 -19.65 15.48 -27.42
C ALA A 28 -19.29 14.29 -28.34
N ALA A 29 -20.01 13.18 -28.13
CA ALA A 29 -20.66 12.33 -29.15
C ALA A 29 -21.85 11.63 -28.43
N LEU A 30 -23.13 12.00 -28.58
CA LEU A 30 -24.02 11.90 -29.74
C LEU A 30 -24.10 10.47 -30.33
N ALA A 31 -25.01 9.66 -29.80
CA ALA A 31 -25.85 8.69 -30.53
C ALA A 31 -26.72 7.92 -29.51
N THR A 32 -28.00 8.25 -29.36
CA THR A 32 -29.18 7.70 -30.09
C THR A 32 -30.04 6.84 -29.16
N THR A 33 -31.27 7.34 -28.92
CA THR A 33 -32.56 6.61 -28.91
C THR A 33 -32.73 5.49 -27.87
N GLY A 34 -33.60 5.62 -26.85
CA GLY A 34 -35.07 5.48 -26.95
C GLY A 34 -35.42 4.05 -26.51
N VAL A 35 -36.41 3.73 -25.66
CA VAL A 35 -37.77 4.24 -25.49
C VAL A 35 -38.24 3.89 -24.06
N VAL A 36 -38.87 4.86 -23.38
CA VAL A 36 -39.71 4.63 -22.19
C VAL A 36 -41.08 4.17 -22.70
N GLY A 37 -41.50 2.96 -22.33
CA GLY A 37 -42.82 2.44 -22.69
C GLY A 37 -43.92 3.19 -21.95
N SER A 38 -44.65 4.05 -22.68
CA SER A 38 -45.94 4.56 -22.25
C SER A 38 -47.03 3.67 -22.85
N LEU A 39 -47.79 3.01 -21.97
CA LEU A 39 -48.97 2.24 -22.34
C LEU A 39 -50.08 3.21 -22.77
N ALA A 40 -50.34 3.31 -24.07
CA ALA A 40 -51.51 3.97 -24.63
C ALA A 40 -52.00 3.13 -25.82
N GLY A 41 -53.12 2.43 -25.64
CA GLY A 41 -53.82 1.79 -26.74
C GLY A 41 -54.47 2.85 -27.65
N PRO A 42 -54.57 2.64 -28.97
CA PRO A 42 -55.35 3.54 -29.80
C PRO A 42 -56.82 3.16 -29.76
N ALA A 43 -57.60 4.20 -29.47
CA ALA A 43 -59.02 4.30 -29.67
C ALA A 43 -59.42 4.15 -31.15
N PHE A 44 -60.67 3.76 -31.36
CA PHE A 44 -61.40 3.79 -32.62
C PHE A 44 -61.15 5.10 -33.41
N ALA A 45 -60.67 4.98 -34.64
CA ALA A 45 -60.61 6.09 -35.59
C ALA A 45 -61.97 6.24 -36.27
N ALA A 46 -62.78 7.21 -35.81
CA ALA A 46 -63.87 7.77 -36.58
C ALA A 46 -63.29 8.69 -37.66
N SER A 47 -63.47 8.33 -38.93
CA SER A 47 -63.10 9.17 -40.07
C SER A 47 -64.32 9.94 -40.54
N ASP A 48 -64.47 11.20 -40.10
CA ASP A 48 -65.35 12.16 -40.75
C ASP A 48 -64.65 12.71 -42.00
N LYS A 49 -64.99 12.16 -43.17
CA LYS A 49 -64.90 12.88 -44.45
C LYS A 49 -65.92 12.34 -45.44
N ALA A 50 -66.98 13.13 -45.66
CA ALA A 50 -67.99 12.90 -46.69
C ALA A 50 -67.42 13.18 -48.12
N PRO A 51 -68.06 12.69 -49.20
CA PRO A 51 -67.37 12.14 -50.38
C PRO A 51 -67.24 13.13 -51.55
N SER A 52 -66.33 12.83 -52.48
CA SER A 52 -66.40 13.28 -53.88
C SER A 52 -66.35 12.07 -54.79
N MET A 53 -67.43 11.84 -55.54
CA MET A 53 -67.53 10.81 -56.57
C MET A 53 -66.61 11.18 -57.74
N GLU A 54 -65.72 10.26 -58.13
CA GLU A 54 -65.51 9.86 -59.52
C GLU A 54 -64.74 8.54 -59.55
N ASP A 55 -65.32 7.61 -60.30
CA ASP A 55 -65.05 6.19 -60.44
C ASP A 55 -63.93 5.94 -61.46
N THR A 56 -62.99 5.04 -61.15
CA THR A 56 -62.46 4.06 -62.13
C THR A 56 -61.80 2.89 -61.40
N GLY A 57 -62.61 1.89 -61.07
CA GLY A 57 -62.36 0.48 -61.41
C GLY A 57 -61.05 -0.20 -60.96
N LEU A 58 -61.04 -0.69 -59.71
CA LEU A 58 -60.71 -2.07 -59.31
C LEU A 58 -60.56 -2.09 -57.77
N ASN A 59 -61.65 -1.81 -57.06
CA ASN A 59 -61.72 -2.18 -55.65
C ASN A 59 -61.92 -3.69 -55.61
N ALA A 60 -60.89 -4.42 -55.17
CA ALA A 60 -61.05 -5.80 -54.74
C ALA A 60 -62.16 -5.82 -53.68
N VAL A 61 -63.35 -6.27 -54.09
CA VAL A 61 -64.45 -6.52 -53.18
C VAL A 61 -63.99 -7.67 -52.30
N VAL A 62 -63.53 -7.33 -51.10
CA VAL A 62 -63.39 -8.30 -50.01
C VAL A 62 -64.81 -8.78 -49.73
N THR A 63 -65.14 -9.96 -50.23
CA THR A 63 -66.44 -10.58 -49.98
C THR A 63 -66.55 -10.92 -48.50
N ALA A 64 -67.76 -10.80 -47.94
CA ALA A 64 -68.02 -11.04 -46.51
C ALA A 64 -67.63 -12.45 -46.01
N GLU A 65 -67.32 -13.37 -46.93
CA GLU A 65 -66.84 -14.72 -46.66
C GLU A 65 -65.31 -14.80 -46.39
N ASP A 66 -64.51 -13.81 -46.83
CA ASP A 66 -63.03 -13.78 -46.69
C ASP A 66 -62.53 -12.97 -45.47
N LEU A 67 -63.36 -12.08 -44.93
CA LEU A 67 -63.07 -11.32 -43.71
C LEU A 67 -62.73 -12.18 -42.49
N PRO A 68 -63.47 -13.28 -42.18
CA PRO A 68 -63.10 -14.14 -41.06
C PRO A 68 -61.72 -14.79 -41.25
N VAL A 69 -61.37 -15.19 -42.48
CA VAL A 69 -60.06 -15.79 -42.80
C VAL A 69 -58.91 -14.79 -42.64
N GLN A 70 -59.12 -13.53 -43.05
CA GLN A 70 -58.11 -12.48 -42.88
C GLN A 70 -57.91 -12.06 -41.42
N ILE A 71 -58.98 -12.05 -40.61
CA ILE A 71 -58.89 -11.74 -39.17
C ILE A 71 -58.13 -12.86 -38.44
N GLU A 72 -58.41 -14.13 -38.76
CA GLU A 72 -57.69 -15.28 -38.20
C GLU A 72 -56.19 -15.22 -38.54
N ALA A 73 -55.85 -14.99 -39.81
CA ALA A 73 -54.46 -14.88 -40.26
C ALA A 73 -53.72 -13.69 -39.62
N GLN A 74 -54.41 -12.58 -39.36
CA GLN A 74 -53.84 -11.42 -38.70
C GLN A 74 -53.66 -11.65 -37.18
N ALA A 75 -54.56 -12.40 -36.55
CA ALA A 75 -54.44 -12.82 -35.15
C ALA A 75 -53.26 -13.79 -34.95
N GLU A 76 -53.10 -14.79 -35.82
CA GLU A 76 -51.95 -15.71 -35.82
C GLU A 76 -50.62 -14.98 -36.05
N ALA A 77 -50.60 -14.00 -36.96
CA ALA A 77 -49.41 -13.17 -37.19
C ALA A 77 -49.04 -12.31 -35.96
N GLN A 78 -50.02 -11.81 -35.22
CA GLN A 78 -49.79 -11.07 -33.96
C GLN A 78 -49.32 -11.97 -32.83
N GLU A 79 -49.88 -13.18 -32.72
CA GLU A 79 -49.46 -14.19 -31.74
C GLU A 79 -48.00 -14.62 -31.98
N HIS A 80 -47.65 -14.97 -33.23
CA HIS A 80 -46.26 -15.28 -33.59
C HIS A 80 -45.30 -14.11 -33.38
N ALA A 81 -45.72 -12.87 -33.66
CA ALA A 81 -44.90 -11.69 -33.40
C ALA A 81 -44.68 -11.45 -31.89
N ALA A 82 -45.71 -11.70 -31.07
CA ALA A 82 -45.63 -11.60 -29.62
C ALA A 82 -44.71 -12.68 -29.02
N GLU A 83 -44.81 -13.92 -29.52
CA GLU A 83 -43.92 -15.02 -29.12
C GLU A 83 -42.45 -14.75 -29.51
N ALA A 84 -42.21 -14.24 -30.72
CA ALA A 84 -40.87 -13.87 -31.18
C ALA A 84 -40.27 -12.72 -30.34
N ALA A 85 -41.08 -11.72 -29.99
CA ALA A 85 -40.66 -10.63 -29.11
C ALA A 85 -40.37 -11.12 -27.67
N ALA A 86 -41.19 -12.02 -27.14
CA ALA A 86 -40.98 -12.64 -25.83
C ALA A 86 -39.71 -13.51 -25.80
N ALA A 87 -39.46 -14.29 -26.85
CA ALA A 87 -38.25 -15.10 -27.00
C ALA A 87 -36.99 -14.23 -27.08
N LYS A 88 -37.04 -13.12 -27.82
CA LYS A 88 -35.94 -12.15 -27.90
C LYS A 88 -35.67 -11.47 -26.56
N ALA A 89 -36.71 -11.03 -25.86
CA ALA A 89 -36.59 -10.42 -24.52
C ALA A 89 -35.99 -11.39 -23.50
N LYS A 90 -36.39 -12.67 -23.54
CA LYS A 90 -35.81 -13.72 -22.70
C LYS A 90 -34.33 -13.96 -23.03
N ALA A 91 -33.97 -14.03 -24.31
CA ALA A 91 -32.58 -14.20 -24.74
C ALA A 91 -31.68 -13.04 -24.32
N GLU A 92 -32.17 -11.79 -24.41
CA GLU A 92 -31.45 -10.60 -23.94
C GLU A 92 -31.29 -10.57 -22.41
N ALA A 93 -32.32 -10.98 -21.67
CA ALA A 93 -32.26 -11.10 -20.21
C ALA A 93 -31.25 -12.19 -19.77
N ASP A 94 -31.27 -13.35 -20.41
CA ASP A 94 -30.31 -14.44 -20.16
C ASP A 94 -28.88 -14.03 -20.51
N ALA A 95 -28.68 -13.31 -21.62
CA ALA A 95 -27.38 -12.77 -22.00
C ALA A 95 -26.87 -11.74 -20.98
N LYS A 96 -27.73 -10.86 -20.50
CA LYS A 96 -27.39 -9.86 -19.46
C LYS A 96 -27.08 -10.53 -18.12
N ALA A 97 -27.82 -11.57 -17.74
CA ALA A 97 -27.57 -12.34 -16.52
C ALA A 97 -26.21 -13.07 -16.60
N ARG A 98 -25.91 -13.73 -17.73
CA ARG A 98 -24.61 -14.37 -17.96
C ARG A 98 -23.46 -13.36 -17.98
N ALA A 99 -23.65 -12.19 -18.58
CA ALA A 99 -22.65 -11.13 -18.57
C ALA A 99 -22.41 -10.56 -17.16
N ALA A 100 -23.45 -10.41 -16.35
CA ALA A 100 -23.34 -9.99 -14.95
C ALA A 100 -22.62 -11.03 -14.09
N GLU A 101 -22.95 -12.32 -14.26
CA GLU A 101 -22.28 -13.42 -13.57
C GLU A 101 -20.81 -13.54 -13.98
N ALA A 102 -20.50 -13.41 -15.26
CA ALA A 102 -19.12 -13.42 -15.76
C ALA A 102 -18.31 -12.24 -15.20
N LYS A 103 -18.92 -11.05 -15.10
CA LYS A 103 -18.30 -9.87 -14.48
C LYS A 103 -18.03 -10.09 -12.99
N GLN A 104 -19.00 -10.62 -12.24
CA GLN A 104 -18.84 -10.93 -10.82
C GLN A 104 -17.71 -11.95 -10.59
N LYS A 105 -17.69 -13.05 -11.35
CA LYS A 105 -16.61 -14.05 -11.28
C LYS A 105 -15.24 -13.46 -11.63
N ALA A 106 -15.17 -12.55 -12.60
CA ALA A 106 -13.93 -11.86 -12.96
C ALA A 106 -13.45 -10.92 -11.84
N GLU A 107 -14.36 -10.18 -11.20
CA GLU A 107 -14.05 -9.29 -10.06
C GLU A 107 -13.60 -10.09 -8.83
N GLU A 108 -14.27 -11.21 -8.52
CA GLU A 108 -13.88 -12.11 -7.43
C GLU A 108 -12.51 -12.74 -7.68
N LYS A 109 -12.24 -13.21 -8.89
CA LYS A 109 -10.93 -13.73 -9.27
C LYS A 109 -9.84 -12.65 -9.16
N ALA A 110 -10.09 -11.45 -9.66
CA ALA A 110 -9.14 -10.34 -9.55
C ALA A 110 -8.88 -9.93 -8.10
N LYS A 111 -9.91 -9.96 -7.24
CA LYS A 111 -9.76 -9.72 -5.79
C LYS A 111 -8.92 -10.82 -5.15
N ALA A 112 -9.21 -12.09 -5.43
CA ALA A 112 -8.47 -13.23 -4.89
C ALA A 112 -6.99 -13.21 -5.33
N GLU A 113 -6.70 -12.85 -6.58
CA GLU A 113 -5.34 -12.69 -7.10
C GLU A 113 -4.58 -11.55 -6.40
N ARG A 114 -5.22 -10.41 -6.17
CA ARG A 114 -4.62 -9.29 -5.41
C ARG A 114 -4.32 -9.69 -3.96
N GLU A 115 -5.26 -10.33 -3.29
CA GLU A 115 -5.06 -10.82 -1.91
C GLU A 115 -3.98 -11.90 -1.83
N ALA A 116 -3.85 -12.76 -2.85
CA ALA A 116 -2.75 -13.72 -2.95
C ALA A 116 -1.39 -13.02 -3.15
N ALA A 117 -1.32 -12.03 -4.04
CA ALA A 117 -0.11 -11.24 -4.28
C ALA A 117 0.32 -10.46 -3.03
N GLU A 118 -0.62 -9.83 -2.30
CA GLU A 118 -0.34 -9.14 -1.04
C GLU A 118 0.16 -10.08 0.05
N ARG A 119 -0.40 -11.29 0.16
CA ARG A 119 0.07 -12.30 1.12
C ARG A 119 1.49 -12.76 0.79
N ALA A 120 1.78 -13.01 -0.49
CA ALA A 120 3.12 -13.36 -0.94
C ALA A 120 4.12 -12.24 -0.63
N ALA A 121 3.76 -10.98 -0.92
CA ALA A 121 4.62 -9.83 -0.64
C ALA A 121 4.92 -9.67 0.87
N ARG A 122 3.91 -9.83 1.73
CA ARG A 122 4.10 -9.79 3.20
C ARG A 122 4.96 -10.93 3.73
N GLU A 123 4.86 -12.11 3.12
CA GLU A 123 5.70 -13.24 3.50
C GLU A 123 7.17 -13.00 3.14
N GLU A 124 7.44 -12.49 1.94
CA GLU A 124 8.79 -12.15 1.51
C GLU A 124 9.39 -11.00 2.35
N GLU A 125 8.59 -9.99 2.66
CA GLU A 125 8.98 -8.92 3.58
C GLU A 125 9.31 -9.47 4.97
N ARG A 126 8.46 -10.37 5.52
CA ARG A 126 8.73 -11.03 6.81
C ARG A 126 10.02 -11.83 6.78
N LYS A 127 10.30 -12.57 5.70
CA LYS A 127 11.57 -13.30 5.54
C LYS A 127 12.75 -12.35 5.58
N ARG A 128 12.70 -11.27 4.81
CA ARG A 128 13.75 -10.24 4.78
C ARG A 128 13.98 -9.63 6.16
N LEU A 129 12.92 -9.23 6.86
CA LEU A 129 13.04 -8.59 8.18
C LEU A 129 13.53 -9.54 9.29
N ASN A 130 13.42 -10.86 9.08
CA ASN A 130 13.94 -11.88 9.99
C ASN A 130 15.40 -12.28 9.70
N THR A 131 16.05 -11.70 8.68
CA THR A 131 17.48 -11.93 8.45
C THR A 131 18.33 -11.00 9.29
N PHE A 132 19.51 -11.46 9.71
CA PHE A 132 20.52 -10.61 10.32
C PHE A 132 21.75 -10.45 9.43
N VAL A 133 22.50 -9.37 9.65
CA VAL A 133 23.75 -9.03 8.94
C VAL A 133 24.83 -8.57 9.93
N ALA A 134 26.08 -8.54 9.48
CA ALA A 134 27.17 -7.99 10.26
C ALA A 134 27.00 -6.46 10.45
N PRO A 135 27.35 -5.89 11.62
CA PRO A 135 27.19 -4.46 11.87
C PRO A 135 28.21 -3.60 11.13
N VAL A 136 29.34 -4.17 10.72
CA VAL A 136 30.38 -3.52 9.91
C VAL A 136 30.85 -4.50 8.83
N ASP A 137 30.77 -4.08 7.57
CA ASP A 137 31.13 -4.93 6.44
C ASP A 137 32.64 -5.23 6.40
N GLY A 138 33.00 -6.50 6.26
CA GLY A 138 34.39 -6.94 6.09
C GLY A 138 35.31 -6.66 7.29
N SER A 139 34.73 -6.35 8.46
CA SER A 139 35.48 -6.16 9.70
C SER A 139 35.82 -7.49 10.37
N TYR A 140 36.64 -7.43 11.41
CA TYR A 140 36.97 -8.54 12.29
C TYR A 140 36.91 -8.08 13.75
N ILE A 141 36.75 -9.02 14.67
CA ILE A 141 36.68 -8.73 16.10
C ILE A 141 38.10 -8.47 16.63
N SER A 142 38.35 -7.27 17.14
CA SER A 142 39.63 -6.86 17.74
C SER A 142 39.68 -7.13 19.24
N THR A 143 38.54 -7.03 19.94
CA THR A 143 38.44 -7.26 21.38
C THR A 143 37.25 -8.16 21.68
N GLN A 144 37.49 -9.22 22.45
CA GLN A 144 36.46 -10.21 22.79
C GLN A 144 35.57 -9.76 23.95
N TRP A 145 34.39 -10.38 24.03
CA TRP A 145 33.50 -10.32 25.19
C TRP A 145 34.17 -10.94 26.41
N HIS A 146 33.99 -10.30 27.56
CA HIS A 146 34.63 -10.61 28.82
C HIS A 146 36.17 -10.57 28.80
N ALA A 147 36.79 -9.88 27.84
CA ALA A 147 38.19 -9.48 27.97
C ALA A 147 38.37 -8.69 29.28
N GLY A 148 39.26 -9.16 30.15
CA GLY A 148 39.47 -8.58 31.49
C GLY A 148 40.45 -7.41 31.49
N GLY A 149 40.28 -6.45 32.41
CA GLY A 149 41.24 -5.37 32.60
C GLY A 149 40.67 -4.14 33.33
N GLY A 150 41.56 -3.27 33.81
CA GLY A 150 41.19 -2.05 34.54
C GLY A 150 40.61 -0.93 33.68
N MET A 151 40.49 -1.12 32.36
CA MET A 151 39.91 -0.16 31.43
C MET A 151 38.37 -0.09 31.53
N TRP A 152 37.73 -1.18 32.02
CA TRP A 152 36.29 -1.28 32.16
C TRP A 152 35.88 -1.18 33.62
N SER A 153 34.85 -0.40 33.94
CA SER A 153 34.41 -0.22 35.34
C SER A 153 33.82 -1.50 35.96
N SER A 154 33.31 -2.41 35.14
CA SER A 154 32.91 -3.78 35.51
C SER A 154 34.09 -4.71 35.77
N GLY A 155 35.30 -4.35 35.34
CA GLY A 155 36.47 -5.22 35.30
C GLY A 155 36.56 -6.10 34.04
N SER A 156 35.54 -6.07 33.16
CA SER A 156 35.52 -6.84 31.92
C SER A 156 34.74 -6.13 30.80
N HIS A 157 35.09 -6.46 29.56
CA HIS A 157 34.43 -5.97 28.37
C HIS A 157 33.01 -6.57 28.22
N THR A 158 31.99 -5.72 28.16
CA THR A 158 30.56 -6.10 28.09
C THR A 158 30.05 -6.38 26.68
N GLY A 159 30.92 -6.27 25.68
CA GLY A 159 30.60 -6.49 24.28
C GLY A 159 31.76 -7.08 23.49
N ILE A 160 31.71 -6.93 22.18
CA ILE A 160 32.83 -7.15 21.26
C ILE A 160 33.18 -5.84 20.56
N ASP A 161 34.44 -5.69 20.18
CA ASP A 161 34.88 -4.55 19.37
C ASP A 161 35.17 -5.02 17.95
N PHE A 162 34.53 -4.40 16.98
CA PHE A 162 34.86 -4.54 15.56
C PHE A 162 35.92 -3.52 15.17
N HIS A 163 36.96 -3.98 14.47
CA HIS A 163 37.96 -3.08 13.90
C HIS A 163 37.32 -2.19 12.83
N ALA A 164 37.29 -0.87 13.08
CA ALA A 164 36.70 0.08 12.15
C ALA A 164 37.38 1.45 12.28
N ALA A 165 37.86 2.00 11.16
CA ALA A 165 38.33 3.39 11.14
C ALA A 165 37.16 4.35 11.40
N SER A 166 37.42 5.52 11.98
CA SER A 166 36.34 6.50 12.20
C SER A 166 35.71 6.91 10.86
N GLY A 167 34.37 6.98 10.84
CA GLY A 167 33.62 7.23 9.60
C GLY A 167 33.21 5.97 8.84
N THR A 168 33.51 4.77 9.34
CA THR A 168 33.02 3.52 8.71
C THR A 168 31.51 3.37 8.94
N SER A 169 30.75 3.01 7.92
CA SER A 169 29.31 2.76 8.05
C SER A 169 29.00 1.67 9.07
N VAL A 170 28.06 1.96 9.98
CA VAL A 170 27.54 1.03 10.97
C VAL A 170 26.10 0.70 10.61
N HIS A 171 25.78 -0.59 10.56
CA HIS A 171 24.47 -1.09 10.16
C HIS A 171 23.73 -1.74 11.32
N ALA A 172 22.40 -1.61 11.33
CA ALA A 172 21.54 -2.41 12.21
C ALA A 172 21.68 -3.89 11.83
N VAL A 173 22.05 -4.73 12.80
CA VAL A 173 22.21 -6.17 12.54
C VAL A 173 20.90 -6.84 12.18
N GLY A 174 19.76 -6.27 12.59
CA GLY A 174 18.44 -6.87 12.40
C GLY A 174 17.31 -5.85 12.44
N ALA A 175 16.11 -6.27 12.05
CA ALA A 175 14.92 -5.42 12.13
C ALA A 175 14.58 -5.11 13.59
N GLY A 176 14.17 -3.88 13.87
CA GLY A 176 13.83 -3.47 15.23
C GLY A 176 13.37 -2.04 15.34
N THR A 177 13.19 -1.59 16.58
CA THR A 177 12.87 -0.21 16.92
C THR A 177 14.01 0.40 17.73
N VAL A 178 14.46 1.59 17.34
CA VAL A 178 15.46 2.34 18.09
C VAL A 178 14.86 2.80 19.42
N VAL A 179 15.47 2.37 20.53
CA VAL A 179 15.03 2.73 21.89
C VAL A 179 15.96 3.73 22.57
N GLU A 180 17.19 3.87 22.08
CA GLU A 180 18.16 4.88 22.51
C GLU A 180 18.94 5.36 21.28
N ALA A 181 19.14 6.67 21.16
CA ALA A 181 20.00 7.29 20.14
C ALA A 181 20.52 8.61 20.70
N GLY A 182 21.79 8.65 21.10
CA GLY A 182 22.37 9.83 21.73
C GLY A 182 23.62 9.52 22.54
N TRP A 183 23.90 10.35 23.55
CA TRP A 183 25.07 10.17 24.41
C TRP A 183 24.79 9.17 25.54
N GLY A 184 25.43 8.00 25.48
CA GLY A 184 25.29 6.88 26.41
C GLY A 184 26.37 6.82 27.52
N GLY A 185 27.00 7.94 27.85
CA GLY A 185 28.05 7.98 28.88
C GLY A 185 29.37 7.38 28.40
N ALA A 186 29.83 6.29 29.03
CA ALA A 186 31.08 5.62 28.65
C ALA A 186 31.05 5.09 27.20
N TYR A 187 29.88 4.75 26.69
CA TYR A 187 29.69 4.33 25.30
C TYR A 187 29.79 5.47 24.28
N GLY A 188 29.90 6.73 24.71
CA GLY A 188 29.92 7.87 23.78
C GLY A 188 28.59 8.02 23.05
N ASN A 189 28.61 8.39 21.77
CA ASN A 189 27.40 8.33 20.96
C ASN A 189 27.05 6.87 20.70
N ASN A 190 25.82 6.49 21.03
CA ASN A 190 25.33 5.15 20.87
C ASN A 190 23.96 5.09 20.20
N VAL A 191 23.61 3.89 19.77
CA VAL A 191 22.26 3.49 19.39
C VAL A 191 21.95 2.18 20.11
N VAL A 192 20.74 2.04 20.62
CA VAL A 192 20.21 0.76 21.12
C VAL A 192 18.95 0.42 20.33
N ILE A 193 18.92 -0.78 19.76
CA ILE A 193 17.79 -1.29 18.97
C ILE A 193 17.14 -2.44 19.74
N LYS A 194 15.82 -2.38 19.89
CA LYS A 194 14.99 -3.50 20.36
C LYS A 194 14.51 -4.31 19.18
N HIS A 195 14.80 -5.61 19.18
CA HIS A 195 14.40 -6.54 18.14
C HIS A 195 13.05 -7.23 18.44
N ASN A 196 12.47 -7.83 17.41
CA ASN A 196 11.16 -8.50 17.48
C ASN A 196 11.18 -9.76 18.36
N ASP A 197 12.35 -10.38 18.54
CA ASP A 197 12.56 -11.53 19.42
C ASP A 197 12.69 -11.13 20.91
N GLY A 198 12.62 -9.83 21.21
CA GLY A 198 12.74 -9.29 22.57
C GLY A 198 14.18 -9.01 23.01
N THR A 199 15.18 -9.31 22.19
CA THR A 199 16.57 -8.97 22.44
C THR A 199 16.87 -7.52 22.07
N TYR A 200 18.03 -7.03 22.50
CA TYR A 200 18.50 -5.70 22.21
C TYR A 200 19.93 -5.77 21.67
N THR A 201 20.27 -4.84 20.77
CA THR A 201 21.65 -4.62 20.35
C THR A 201 22.07 -3.19 20.62
N GLN A 202 23.29 -3.00 21.09
CA GLN A 202 23.88 -1.68 21.29
C GLN A 202 25.08 -1.49 20.37
N TYR A 203 25.19 -0.28 19.83
CA TYR A 203 26.26 0.18 18.95
C TYR A 203 26.88 1.40 19.64
N GLY A 204 28.16 1.35 19.98
CA GLY A 204 28.85 2.35 20.77
C GLY A 204 29.99 3.06 20.03
N HIS A 205 30.50 4.11 20.67
CA HIS A 205 31.65 4.93 20.25
C HIS A 205 31.51 5.62 18.90
N MET A 206 30.29 5.78 18.38
CA MET A 206 30.04 6.35 17.05
C MET A 206 30.41 7.84 16.97
N THR A 207 30.75 8.32 15.77
CA THR A 207 30.98 9.75 15.51
C THR A 207 29.74 10.48 15.04
N SER A 208 28.78 9.78 14.44
CA SER A 208 27.48 10.33 14.01
C SER A 208 26.39 9.27 14.14
N LEU A 209 25.16 9.74 14.31
CA LEU A 209 23.95 8.92 14.37
C LEU A 209 23.03 9.36 13.24
N ASP A 210 22.52 8.40 12.47
CA ASP A 210 21.63 8.65 11.33
C ASP A 210 20.16 8.32 11.65
N VAL A 211 19.90 7.82 12.86
CA VAL A 211 18.57 7.38 13.33
C VAL A 211 18.16 8.07 14.61
N SER A 212 16.86 8.07 14.90
CA SER A 212 16.28 8.66 16.12
C SER A 212 15.45 7.65 16.92
N VAL A 213 15.26 7.92 18.22
CA VAL A 213 14.40 7.10 19.08
C VAL A 213 12.98 6.99 18.51
N GLY A 214 12.45 5.76 18.47
CA GLY A 214 11.14 5.42 17.91
C GLY A 214 11.17 5.02 16.44
N GLU A 215 12.27 5.24 15.74
CA GLU A 215 12.44 4.84 14.35
C GLU A 215 12.47 3.31 14.20
N GLN A 216 11.78 2.80 13.19
CA GLN A 216 11.91 1.39 12.78
C GLN A 216 13.08 1.25 11.83
N VAL A 217 13.94 0.29 12.10
CA VAL A 217 15.11 -0.04 11.27
C VAL A 217 14.98 -1.43 10.70
N THR A 218 15.61 -1.64 9.55
CA THR A 218 15.66 -2.94 8.85
C THR A 218 17.08 -3.51 8.87
N PRO A 219 17.27 -4.83 8.69
CA PRO A 219 18.60 -5.44 8.66
C PRO A 219 19.45 -4.79 7.56
N GLY A 220 20.68 -4.39 7.89
CA GLY A 220 21.59 -3.72 6.97
C GLY A 220 21.31 -2.24 6.73
N GLN A 221 20.30 -1.66 7.39
CA GLN A 221 20.10 -0.22 7.35
C GLN A 221 21.24 0.49 8.10
N GLN A 222 21.86 1.50 7.48
CA GLN A 222 22.86 2.31 8.14
C GLN A 222 22.21 3.11 9.28
N ILE A 223 22.84 3.08 10.45
CA ILE A 223 22.37 3.75 11.66
C ILE A 223 23.33 4.85 12.15
N GLY A 224 24.51 4.93 11.56
CA GLY A 224 25.52 5.93 11.90
C GLY A 224 26.88 5.56 11.37
N LEU A 225 27.90 6.25 11.90
CA LEU A 225 29.30 6.05 11.53
C LEU A 225 30.14 5.73 12.77
N SER A 226 31.04 4.76 12.67
CA SER A 226 31.97 4.37 13.74
C SER A 226 32.90 5.52 14.12
N GLY A 227 33.48 5.45 15.32
CA GLY A 227 34.31 6.52 15.84
C GLY A 227 35.10 6.11 17.07
N SER A 228 35.40 7.11 17.91
CA SER A 228 36.12 6.93 19.17
C SER A 228 35.59 7.92 20.21
N THR A 229 34.25 8.02 20.33
CA THR A 229 33.61 8.88 21.34
C THR A 229 33.44 8.13 22.67
N GLY A 230 33.33 8.85 23.79
CA GLY A 230 33.20 8.22 25.11
C GLY A 230 34.53 7.68 25.66
N ASN A 231 34.47 6.58 26.41
CA ASN A 231 35.65 5.90 26.94
C ASN A 231 36.19 4.91 25.90
N SER A 232 37.01 5.41 24.98
CA SER A 232 37.58 4.67 23.86
C SER A 232 39.06 4.98 23.71
N SER A 233 39.88 3.97 23.39
CA SER A 233 41.34 4.13 23.20
C SER A 233 41.75 4.38 21.75
N GLY A 234 40.81 4.25 20.81
CA GLY A 234 41.01 4.48 19.39
C GLY A 234 39.78 4.08 18.58
N PRO A 235 39.73 4.36 17.27
CA PRO A 235 38.55 4.08 16.45
C PRO A 235 38.19 2.59 16.39
N HIS A 236 36.94 2.28 16.70
CA HIS A 236 36.31 0.96 16.56
C HIS A 236 34.78 1.10 16.60
N LEU A 237 34.06 -0.01 16.41
CA LEU A 237 32.67 -0.14 16.82
C LEU A 237 32.59 -1.08 18.01
N HIS A 238 32.10 -0.58 19.14
CA HIS A 238 31.68 -1.45 20.24
C HIS A 238 30.27 -1.97 19.98
N PHE A 239 30.08 -3.27 20.13
CA PHE A 239 28.81 -3.95 19.88
C PHE A 239 28.45 -4.87 21.05
N GLU A 240 27.22 -4.73 21.55
CA GLU A 240 26.65 -5.65 22.53
C GLU A 240 25.37 -6.28 22.00
N ALA A 241 25.16 -7.55 22.36
CA ALA A 241 23.86 -8.18 22.36
C ALA A 241 23.36 -8.28 23.81
N ARG A 242 22.07 -8.04 24.05
CA ARG A 242 21.50 -7.93 25.40
C ARG A 242 20.11 -8.57 25.50
N THR A 243 19.77 -9.00 26.71
CA THR A 243 18.42 -9.47 27.08
C THR A 243 17.50 -8.33 27.54
N GLY A 244 18.05 -7.15 27.81
CA GLY A 244 17.32 -5.94 28.17
C GLY A 244 18.00 -4.68 27.62
N ALA A 245 17.38 -3.52 27.82
CA ALA A 245 17.99 -2.24 27.41
C ALA A 245 19.11 -1.79 28.37
N GLN A 246 19.06 -2.24 29.62
CA GLN A 246 19.92 -1.81 30.70
C GLN A 246 21.33 -2.43 30.64
N TYR A 247 22.30 -1.69 31.17
CA TYR A 247 23.65 -2.18 31.41
C TYR A 247 23.66 -3.46 32.26
N GLY A 248 24.59 -4.38 31.96
CA GLY A 248 24.74 -5.66 32.66
C GLY A 248 23.72 -6.73 32.26
N SER A 249 22.95 -6.50 31.20
CA SER A 249 22.09 -7.51 30.57
C SER A 249 22.71 -8.12 29.31
N ASP A 250 24.02 -7.89 29.12
CA ASP A 250 24.80 -8.39 28.00
C ASP A 250 24.88 -9.92 27.97
N ILE A 251 24.92 -10.44 26.75
CA ILE A 251 25.08 -11.85 26.42
C ILE A 251 26.17 -11.96 25.35
N ASP A 252 26.72 -13.16 25.16
CA ASP A 252 27.76 -13.42 24.15
C ASP A 252 27.33 -12.91 22.76
N PRO A 253 27.94 -11.80 22.26
CA PRO A 253 27.52 -11.20 21.00
C PRO A 253 27.90 -12.05 19.79
N VAL A 254 28.97 -12.86 19.89
CA VAL A 254 29.41 -13.75 18.80
C VAL A 254 28.44 -14.91 18.68
N ALA A 255 28.09 -15.54 19.80
CA ALA A 255 27.09 -16.61 19.80
C ALA A 255 25.71 -16.10 19.34
N TYR A 256 25.33 -14.89 19.75
CA TYR A 256 24.10 -14.23 19.28
C TYR A 256 24.09 -14.06 17.76
N LEU A 257 25.13 -13.42 17.19
CA LEU A 257 25.22 -13.20 15.74
C LEU A 257 25.22 -14.52 14.94
N ARG A 258 25.97 -15.53 15.40
CA ARG A 258 26.02 -16.85 14.74
C ARG A 258 24.71 -17.61 14.80
N ASN A 259 23.97 -17.51 15.92
CA ASN A 259 22.64 -18.13 16.04
C ASN A 259 21.64 -17.53 15.06
N HIS A 260 21.84 -16.28 14.64
CA HIS A 260 21.05 -15.61 13.61
C HIS A 260 21.66 -15.71 12.20
N GLY A 261 22.68 -16.56 12.02
CA GLY A 261 23.27 -16.88 10.72
C GLY A 261 24.31 -15.89 10.21
N VAL A 262 24.82 -15.00 11.07
CA VAL A 262 25.89 -14.05 10.73
C VAL A 262 27.25 -14.63 11.11
N ASP A 263 28.18 -14.65 10.15
CA ASP A 263 29.56 -15.10 10.37
C ASP A 263 30.45 -13.91 10.76
N VAL A 264 31.12 -14.02 11.91
CA VAL A 264 32.00 -13.02 12.54
C VAL A 264 33.15 -13.65 13.29
#